data_AF-A0A8J5MKY6-F1
#
_entry.id   AF-A0A8J5MKY6-F1
#
_cell.length_a   1.000
_cell.length_b   1.000
_cell.length_c   1.000
_cell.angle_alpha   90.00
_cell.angle_beta   90.00
_cell.angle_gamma   90.00
#
_symmetry.space_group_name_H-M   'P 1'
#
loop_
_entity.id
_entity.type
_entity.pdbx_description
1 polymer ?
#
loop_
_entity_poly.entity_id
_entity_poly.type
_entity_poly.pdbx_seq_one_letter_code
_entity_poly.pdbx_strand_id
1 'polypeptide(L)'
;MVLLLLTLIDQALQGLFKIMPITSLCRISLDIIWDVDISGLAPFTHEEADTRLLLHLEDAVKKGHNKVLIYTVDTDVVVLAVTAAQCLNIDEFWVAFGVGNNFIYIAAQDIPGALGPDQCAALLIFHTFTGCNAVSYFGGRGKRTAWETWNAYGGVTAAFCALAARPSPESIEEHMGLLGHFIDVLYNRISDQKCLNQARKQLITQKGRSLDGLPPTRAALNSTPNELPTKLDTADPR
;
A
#
# COMPACT_ATOMS: atom_id res chain seq x y z
N MET A 1 5.96 -9.24 6.53
CA MET A 1 5.64 -8.47 5.30
C MET A 1 5.07 -9.40 4.23
N VAL A 2 5.82 -10.44 3.83
CA VAL A 2 5.35 -11.56 2.98
C VAL A 2 4.07 -12.24 3.49
N LEU A 3 3.94 -12.42 4.81
CA LEU A 3 2.73 -13.02 5.41
C LEU A 3 1.45 -12.20 5.21
N LEU A 4 1.50 -10.88 5.02
CA LEU A 4 0.28 -10.10 4.88
C LEU A 4 -0.32 -10.27 3.49
N LEU A 5 0.49 -10.06 2.47
CA LEU A 5 0.08 -10.24 1.09
C LEU A 5 -0.30 -11.70 0.89
N LEU A 6 0.44 -12.65 1.47
CA LEU A 6 0.02 -14.06 1.55
C LEU A 6 -1.27 -14.27 2.32
N THR A 7 -1.59 -13.59 3.43
CA THR A 7 -2.91 -13.76 4.10
C THR A 7 -4.05 -13.05 3.38
N LEU A 8 -3.78 -11.95 2.68
CA LEU A 8 -4.71 -11.25 1.81
C LEU A 8 -5.06 -12.10 0.58
N ILE A 9 -4.02 -12.67 -0.02
CA ILE A 9 -4.08 -13.64 -1.11
C ILE A 9 -4.69 -14.96 -0.59
N ASP A 10 -4.35 -15.46 0.59
CA ASP A 10 -4.90 -16.71 1.14
C ASP A 10 -6.37 -16.54 1.54
N GLN A 11 -6.78 -15.39 2.10
CA GLN A 11 -8.20 -15.08 2.36
C GLN A 11 -9.00 -14.79 1.09
N ALA A 12 -8.41 -14.16 0.07
CA ALA A 12 -9.04 -13.93 -1.24
C ALA A 12 -9.01 -15.16 -2.18
N LEU A 13 -8.05 -16.07 -1.99
CA LEU A 13 -7.82 -17.28 -2.79
C LEU A 13 -8.21 -18.58 -2.06
N GLN A 14 -8.95 -18.55 -0.94
CA GLN A 14 -9.64 -19.76 -0.44
C GLN A 14 -10.72 -20.17 -1.48
N GLY A 15 -10.27 -20.81 -2.56
CA GLY A 15 -11.06 -21.19 -3.73
C GLY A 15 -10.44 -20.87 -5.11
N LEU A 16 -9.30 -20.17 -5.20
CA LEU A 16 -8.84 -19.59 -6.48
C LEU A 16 -7.36 -19.85 -6.84
N PHE A 17 -6.77 -20.94 -6.34
CA PHE A 17 -5.47 -21.43 -6.82
C PHE A 17 -5.60 -21.93 -8.27
N LYS A 18 -5.41 -21.05 -9.25
CA LYS A 18 -5.24 -21.43 -10.65
C LYS A 18 -3.76 -21.58 -10.97
N ILE A 19 -3.40 -22.75 -11.49
CA ILE A 19 -2.07 -23.03 -12.06
C ILE A 19 -1.99 -22.28 -13.39
N MET A 20 -0.97 -21.43 -13.57
CA MET A 20 -0.77 -20.68 -14.81
C MET A 20 -0.53 -21.65 -16.00
N PRO A 21 -1.36 -21.64 -17.07
CA PRO A 21 -1.09 -22.40 -18.27
C PRO A 21 -0.01 -21.66 -19.09
N ILE A 22 1.23 -22.15 -19.02
CA ILE A 22 2.39 -21.58 -19.71
C ILE A 22 2.29 -21.90 -21.22
N THR A 23 1.59 -21.10 -22.03
CA THR A 23 1.64 -21.29 -23.50
C THR A 23 1.83 -20.03 -24.35
N SER A 24 1.79 -18.82 -23.80
CA SER A 24 2.25 -17.61 -24.53
C SER A 24 2.30 -16.41 -23.58
N LEU A 25 3.40 -16.25 -22.84
CA LEU A 25 3.57 -15.16 -21.87
C LEU A 25 4.44 -14.04 -22.44
N CYS A 26 3.92 -12.82 -22.48
CA CYS A 26 4.76 -11.63 -22.58
C CYS A 26 5.47 -11.46 -21.23
N ARG A 27 6.78 -11.70 -21.23
CA ARG A 27 7.61 -11.71 -20.03
C ARG A 27 8.06 -10.26 -19.78
N ILE A 28 7.39 -9.53 -18.89
CA ILE A 28 7.87 -8.23 -18.42
C ILE A 28 8.75 -8.51 -17.19
N SER A 29 9.99 -8.89 -17.47
CA SER A 29 11.05 -8.95 -16.46
C SER A 29 11.78 -7.61 -16.46
N LEU A 30 12.28 -7.18 -15.30
CA LEU A 30 13.24 -6.06 -15.19
C LEU A 30 14.48 -6.23 -16.10
N ASP A 31 14.71 -7.44 -16.64
CA ASP A 31 15.78 -7.73 -17.59
C ASP A 31 15.40 -7.57 -19.09
N ILE A 32 14.14 -7.23 -19.42
CA ILE A 32 13.66 -7.05 -20.81
C ILE A 32 13.21 -5.59 -21.00
N ILE A 33 14.18 -4.67 -20.93
CA ILE A 33 14.08 -3.35 -21.55
C ILE A 33 15.22 -3.26 -22.57
N TRP A 34 15.13 -4.00 -23.67
CA TRP A 34 16.06 -3.80 -24.79
C TRP A 34 15.41 -3.79 -26.18
N ASP A 35 14.09 -4.00 -26.31
CA ASP A 35 13.45 -4.01 -27.64
C ASP A 35 12.05 -3.40 -27.69
N VAL A 36 11.72 -2.50 -26.75
CA VAL A 36 10.54 -1.64 -26.86
C VAL A 36 11.03 -0.24 -27.21
N ASP A 37 10.59 0.28 -28.36
CA ASP A 37 10.82 1.67 -28.75
C ASP A 37 10.17 2.61 -27.73
N ILE A 38 11.01 3.16 -26.85
CA ILE A 38 10.67 4.06 -25.74
C ILE A 38 10.58 5.53 -26.18
N SER A 39 10.80 5.83 -27.48
CA SER A 39 10.84 7.20 -28.00
C SER A 39 9.49 7.93 -27.86
N GLY A 40 8.38 7.18 -27.78
CA GLY A 40 7.03 7.72 -27.60
C GLY A 40 6.64 8.04 -26.14
N LEU A 41 7.47 7.66 -25.17
CA LEU A 41 7.22 7.84 -23.73
C LEU A 41 8.04 9.00 -23.13
N ALA A 42 8.35 10.03 -23.92
CA ALA A 42 9.11 11.20 -23.47
C ALA A 42 8.26 12.49 -23.54
N PRO A 43 8.54 13.50 -22.68
CA PRO A 43 9.52 13.52 -21.59
C PRO A 43 8.87 13.16 -20.24
N PHE A 44 9.40 12.14 -19.54
CA PHE A 44 8.93 11.78 -18.20
C PHE A 44 9.96 12.12 -17.12
N THR A 45 9.49 12.70 -16.02
CA THR A 45 10.31 13.21 -14.91
C THR A 45 10.29 12.31 -13.67
N HIS A 46 9.65 11.13 -13.73
CA HIS A 46 9.50 10.24 -12.57
C HIS A 46 10.64 9.19 -12.52
N GLU A 47 11.44 9.23 -11.45
CA GLU A 47 12.70 8.47 -11.33
C GLU A 47 12.52 7.02 -10.85
N GLU A 48 11.45 6.71 -10.12
CA GLU A 48 11.26 5.43 -9.42
C GLU A 48 10.90 4.28 -10.38
N ALA A 49 11.54 3.11 -10.22
CA ALA A 49 11.38 1.98 -11.14
C ALA A 49 9.98 1.35 -11.11
N ASP A 50 9.36 1.29 -9.93
CA ASP A 50 8.11 0.58 -9.71
C ASP A 50 6.93 1.27 -10.38
N THR A 51 6.95 2.60 -10.40
CA THR A 51 5.94 3.43 -11.08
C THR A 51 6.13 3.42 -12.60
N ARG A 52 7.38 3.33 -13.10
CA ARG A 52 7.65 3.11 -14.53
C ARG A 52 7.07 1.79 -15.04
N LEU A 53 7.00 0.77 -14.19
CA LEU A 53 6.40 -0.52 -14.56
C LEU A 53 4.92 -0.39 -14.94
N LEU A 54 4.15 0.47 -14.25
CA LEU A 54 2.76 0.74 -14.60
C LEU A 54 2.61 1.43 -15.95
N LEU A 55 3.54 2.34 -16.29
CA LEU A 55 3.55 2.99 -17.59
C LEU A 55 3.80 1.99 -18.72
N HIS A 56 4.77 1.09 -18.53
CA HIS A 56 5.04 0.02 -19.49
C HIS A 56 3.86 -0.95 -19.63
N LEU A 57 3.19 -1.25 -18.52
CA LEU A 57 1.98 -2.05 -18.53
C LEU A 57 0.87 -1.38 -19.36
N GLU A 58 0.61 -0.10 -19.12
CA GLU A 58 -0.40 0.67 -19.85
C GLU A 58 -0.08 0.75 -21.36
N ASP A 59 1.16 1.04 -21.72
CA ASP A 59 1.62 1.05 -23.13
C ASP A 59 1.46 -0.33 -23.79
N ALA A 60 1.82 -1.41 -23.08
CA ALA A 60 1.65 -2.77 -23.57
C ALA A 60 0.17 -3.08 -23.85
N VAL A 61 -0.73 -2.71 -22.92
CA VAL A 61 -2.17 -2.89 -23.10
C VAL A 61 -2.69 -2.07 -24.28
N LYS A 62 -2.24 -0.82 -24.45
CA LYS A 62 -2.59 0.03 -25.61
C LYS A 62 -2.13 -0.58 -26.94
N LYS A 63 -1.01 -1.30 -26.94
CA LYS A 63 -0.50 -2.06 -28.10
C LYS A 63 -1.22 -3.39 -28.33
N GLY A 64 -2.23 -3.71 -27.51
CA GLY A 64 -3.05 -4.92 -27.65
C GLY A 64 -2.53 -6.13 -26.88
N HIS A 65 -1.53 -5.96 -26.00
CA HIS A 65 -1.09 -7.04 -25.12
C HIS A 65 -2.06 -7.22 -23.96
N ASN A 66 -2.69 -8.38 -23.90
CA ASN A 66 -3.68 -8.74 -22.87
C ASN A 66 -3.18 -9.82 -21.89
N LYS A 67 -1.94 -10.30 -22.07
CA LYS A 67 -1.27 -11.26 -21.17
C LYS A 67 0.03 -10.68 -20.66
N VAL A 68 0.14 -10.51 -19.36
CA VAL A 68 1.28 -9.88 -18.72
C VAL A 68 1.72 -10.67 -17.50
N LEU A 69 3.03 -10.83 -17.35
CA LEU A 69 3.66 -11.37 -16.14
C LEU A 69 4.75 -10.40 -15.66
N ILE A 70 4.58 -9.91 -14.43
CA ILE A 70 5.57 -9.10 -13.72
C ILE A 70 6.38 -9.99 -12.79
N TYR A 71 7.72 -9.86 -12.84
CA TYR A 71 8.61 -10.48 -11.84
C TYR A 71 9.04 -9.44 -10.82
N THR A 72 8.83 -9.71 -9.54
CA THR A 72 9.25 -8.80 -8.48
C THR A 72 9.49 -9.51 -7.15
N VAL A 73 10.35 -8.92 -6.33
CA VAL A 73 10.47 -9.24 -4.90
C VAL A 73 9.92 -8.11 -4.04
N ASP A 74 9.54 -7.00 -4.66
CA ASP A 74 9.01 -5.83 -4.00
C ASP A 74 7.49 -5.95 -3.82
N THR A 75 7.03 -5.66 -2.61
CA THR A 75 5.61 -5.66 -2.27
C THR A 75 4.88 -4.45 -2.85
N ASP A 76 5.59 -3.33 -3.02
CA ASP A 76 5.02 -2.10 -3.57
C ASP A 76 4.56 -2.35 -5.02
N VAL A 77 5.35 -3.11 -5.79
CA VAL A 77 4.99 -3.55 -7.15
C VAL A 77 3.75 -4.44 -7.17
N VAL A 78 3.54 -5.30 -6.17
CA VAL A 78 2.33 -6.15 -6.15
C VAL A 78 1.07 -5.33 -5.88
N VAL A 79 1.15 -4.36 -4.97
CA VAL A 79 0.02 -3.44 -4.71
C VAL A 79 -0.31 -2.63 -5.97
N LEU A 80 0.71 -2.12 -6.67
CA LEU A 80 0.55 -1.42 -7.94
C LEU A 80 -0.07 -2.33 -9.01
N ALA A 81 0.31 -3.60 -9.09
CA ALA A 81 -0.28 -4.56 -10.01
C ALA A 81 -1.78 -4.78 -9.74
N VAL A 82 -2.19 -4.91 -8.47
CA VAL A 82 -3.62 -5.02 -8.12
C VAL A 82 -4.39 -3.78 -8.54
N THR A 83 -3.85 -2.59 -8.29
CA THR A 83 -4.47 -1.32 -8.74
C THR A 83 -4.57 -1.25 -10.26
N ALA A 84 -3.52 -1.66 -10.98
CA ALA A 84 -3.52 -1.65 -12.43
C ALA A 84 -4.53 -2.65 -13.02
N ALA A 85 -4.70 -3.82 -12.40
CA ALA A 85 -5.70 -4.80 -12.79
C ALA A 85 -7.13 -4.26 -12.71
N GLN A 86 -7.40 -3.32 -11.81
CA GLN A 86 -8.69 -2.63 -11.73
C GLN A 86 -8.86 -1.58 -12.83
N CYS A 87 -7.79 -0.87 -13.18
CA CYS A 87 -7.84 0.24 -14.13
C CYS A 87 -7.67 -0.17 -15.59
N LEU A 88 -6.95 -1.27 -15.84
CA LEU A 88 -6.59 -1.75 -17.17
C LEU A 88 -7.33 -3.06 -17.46
N ASN A 89 -7.93 -3.14 -18.64
CA ASN A 89 -8.62 -4.35 -19.08
C ASN A 89 -7.59 -5.39 -19.59
N ILE A 90 -7.01 -6.15 -18.66
CA ILE A 90 -6.00 -7.19 -18.93
C ILE A 90 -6.60 -8.56 -18.64
N ASP A 91 -6.60 -9.45 -19.63
CA ASP A 91 -7.24 -10.77 -19.54
C ASP A 91 -6.45 -11.74 -18.62
N GLU A 92 -5.12 -11.75 -18.73
CA GLU A 92 -4.24 -12.58 -17.89
C GLU A 92 -3.12 -11.73 -17.30
N PHE A 93 -3.24 -11.37 -16.02
CA PHE A 93 -2.26 -10.50 -15.35
C PHE A 93 -1.65 -11.13 -14.10
N TRP A 94 -0.44 -11.66 -14.25
CA TRP A 94 0.22 -12.40 -13.18
C TRP A 94 1.37 -11.62 -12.57
N VAL A 95 1.64 -11.88 -11.29
CA VAL A 95 2.85 -11.46 -10.60
C VAL A 95 3.60 -12.69 -10.09
N ALA A 96 4.80 -12.90 -10.62
CA ALA A 96 5.79 -13.82 -10.07
C ALA A 96 6.51 -13.12 -8.91
N PHE A 97 6.18 -13.51 -7.69
CA PHE A 97 6.62 -12.85 -6.47
C PHE A 97 7.56 -13.71 -5.63
N GLY A 98 8.63 -13.11 -5.11
CA GLY A 98 9.53 -13.72 -4.12
C GLY A 98 10.77 -14.40 -4.70
N VAL A 99 11.47 -15.18 -3.86
CA VAL A 99 12.71 -15.88 -4.20
C VAL A 99 12.76 -17.27 -3.60
N GLY A 100 13.47 -18.20 -4.26
CA GLY A 100 13.71 -19.56 -3.77
C GLY A 100 12.43 -20.29 -3.40
N ASN A 101 12.39 -20.89 -2.21
CA ASN A 101 11.24 -21.67 -1.72
C ASN A 101 10.00 -20.83 -1.40
N ASN A 102 10.12 -19.50 -1.38
CA ASN A 102 9.00 -18.58 -1.13
C ASN A 102 8.49 -17.93 -2.44
N PHE A 103 8.89 -18.45 -3.59
CA PHE A 103 8.44 -17.96 -4.89
C PHE A 103 7.01 -18.42 -5.17
N ILE A 104 6.13 -17.48 -5.56
CA ILE A 104 4.71 -17.73 -5.81
C ILE A 104 4.24 -16.98 -7.07
N TYR A 105 3.14 -17.44 -7.67
CA TYR A 105 2.42 -16.72 -8.72
C TYR A 105 1.11 -16.18 -8.16
N ILE A 106 0.83 -14.91 -8.44
CA ILE A 106 -0.34 -14.18 -7.97
C ILE A 106 -1.15 -13.76 -9.19
N ALA A 107 -2.42 -14.15 -9.27
CA ALA A 107 -3.35 -13.67 -10.29
C ALA A 107 -3.86 -12.28 -9.90
N ALA A 108 -3.21 -11.22 -10.38
CA ALA A 108 -3.57 -9.85 -10.03
C ALA A 108 -4.96 -9.48 -10.55
N GLN A 109 -5.40 -10.05 -11.68
CA GLN A 109 -6.73 -9.84 -12.25
C GLN A 109 -7.88 -10.33 -11.38
N ASP A 110 -7.63 -11.34 -10.52
CA ASP A 110 -8.68 -11.94 -9.69
C ASP A 110 -8.90 -11.19 -8.37
N ILE A 111 -7.88 -10.46 -7.90
CA ILE A 111 -7.91 -9.75 -6.60
C ILE A 111 -8.98 -8.65 -6.56
N PRO A 112 -9.18 -7.83 -7.62
CA PRO A 112 -10.21 -6.82 -7.60
C PRO A 112 -11.62 -7.34 -7.36
N GLY A 113 -11.95 -8.51 -7.92
CA GLY A 113 -13.23 -9.16 -7.71
C GLY A 113 -13.45 -9.62 -6.26
N ALA A 114 -12.37 -10.00 -5.56
CA ALA A 114 -12.44 -10.46 -4.17
C ALA A 114 -12.55 -9.31 -3.16
N LEU A 115 -11.84 -8.20 -3.41
CA LEU A 115 -11.85 -7.01 -2.53
C LEU A 115 -13.08 -6.12 -2.75
N GLY A 116 -13.61 -6.09 -3.98
CA GLY A 116 -14.65 -5.15 -4.38
C GLY A 116 -14.11 -3.75 -4.68
N PRO A 117 -14.93 -2.90 -5.32
CA PRO A 117 -14.45 -1.67 -5.97
C PRO A 117 -13.84 -0.65 -5.00
N ASP A 118 -14.47 -0.46 -3.84
CA ASP A 118 -14.04 0.55 -2.86
C ASP A 118 -12.73 0.15 -2.17
N GLN A 119 -12.60 -1.11 -1.75
CA GLN A 119 -11.35 -1.57 -1.12
C GLN A 119 -10.20 -1.56 -2.11
N CYS A 120 -10.43 -1.87 -3.39
CA CYS A 120 -9.38 -1.78 -4.40
C CYS A 120 -8.92 -0.33 -4.63
N ALA A 121 -9.87 0.59 -4.77
CA ALA A 121 -9.56 2.01 -4.92
C ALA A 121 -8.81 2.56 -3.69
N ALA A 122 -9.17 2.09 -2.50
CA ALA A 122 -8.54 2.47 -1.24
C ALA A 122 -7.18 1.78 -0.97
N LEU A 123 -6.85 0.68 -1.67
CA LEU A 123 -5.73 -0.21 -1.31
C LEU A 123 -4.38 0.51 -1.35
N LEU A 124 -4.16 1.35 -2.38
CA LEU A 124 -2.92 2.09 -2.53
C LEU A 124 -2.73 3.11 -1.39
N ILE A 125 -3.80 3.82 -1.04
CA ILE A 125 -3.76 4.78 0.09
C ILE A 125 -3.56 4.04 1.41
N PHE A 126 -4.26 2.93 1.63
CA PHE A 126 -4.03 2.09 2.80
C PHE A 126 -2.56 1.64 2.90
N HIS A 127 -1.98 1.22 1.78
CA HIS A 127 -0.60 0.75 1.72
C HIS A 127 0.39 1.85 2.12
N THR A 128 0.26 3.04 1.53
CA THR A 128 1.10 4.20 1.86
C THR A 128 0.86 4.68 3.28
N PHE A 129 -0.40 4.78 3.71
CA PHE A 129 -0.79 5.29 5.03
C PHE A 129 -0.31 4.42 6.18
N THR A 130 -0.24 3.10 5.98
CA THR A 130 0.22 2.14 7.01
C THR A 130 1.73 1.90 6.99
N GLY A 131 2.45 2.59 6.09
CA GLY A 131 3.88 2.40 5.86
C GLY A 131 4.16 1.65 4.55
N CYS A 132 4.55 2.35 3.49
CA CYS A 132 5.30 1.79 2.36
C CYS A 132 6.83 1.97 2.59
N ASN A 133 7.66 1.50 1.67
CA ASN A 133 9.13 1.56 1.82
C ASN A 133 9.66 3.00 2.03
N ALA A 134 8.93 4.02 1.56
CA ALA A 134 9.32 5.44 1.66
C ALA A 134 8.82 6.17 2.91
N VAL A 135 7.96 5.56 3.74
CA VAL A 135 7.37 6.22 4.92
C VAL A 135 7.58 5.41 6.20
N SER A 136 7.64 6.10 7.34
CA SER A 136 7.71 5.44 8.65
C SER A 136 6.46 4.60 8.93
N TYR A 137 6.63 3.44 9.57
CA TYR A 137 5.53 2.58 10.00
C TYR A 137 4.97 3.00 11.37
N PHE A 138 3.73 2.60 11.65
CA PHE A 138 3.14 2.74 12.99
C PHE A 138 3.83 1.80 13.98
N GLY A 139 4.50 2.37 15.01
CA GLY A 139 5.27 1.63 16.01
C GLY A 139 4.50 0.45 16.61
N GLY A 140 5.08 -0.75 16.55
CA GLY A 140 4.47 -1.98 17.06
C GLY A 140 3.22 -2.46 16.30
N ARG A 141 2.85 -1.83 15.16
CA ARG A 141 1.68 -2.18 14.34
C ARG A 141 2.12 -2.57 12.94
N GLY A 142 2.10 -3.88 12.68
CA GLY A 142 2.34 -4.39 11.33
C GLY A 142 1.11 -4.19 10.43
N LYS A 143 1.32 -4.22 9.11
CA LYS A 143 0.24 -4.15 8.12
C LYS A 143 -0.87 -5.20 8.32
N ARG A 144 -0.57 -6.36 8.93
CA ARG A 144 -1.59 -7.35 9.34
C ARG A 144 -2.59 -6.81 10.33
N THR A 145 -2.10 -6.21 11.39
CA THR A 145 -2.96 -5.58 12.39
C THR A 145 -3.73 -4.43 11.78
N ALA A 146 -3.12 -3.66 10.88
CA ALA A 146 -3.79 -2.58 10.15
C ALA A 146 -4.91 -3.09 9.24
N TRP A 147 -4.69 -4.19 8.52
CA TRP A 147 -5.70 -4.82 7.67
C TRP A 147 -6.87 -5.39 8.47
N GLU A 148 -6.59 -6.13 9.54
CA GLU A 148 -7.63 -6.64 10.44
C GLU A 148 -8.45 -5.48 11.05
N THR A 149 -7.79 -4.35 11.34
CA THR A 149 -8.45 -3.13 11.81
C THR A 149 -9.34 -2.53 10.73
N TRP A 150 -8.87 -2.48 9.48
CA TRP A 150 -9.66 -1.95 8.36
C TRP A 150 -10.91 -2.79 8.09
N ASN A 151 -10.79 -4.12 8.13
CA ASN A 151 -11.94 -5.01 8.00
C ASN A 151 -12.95 -4.86 9.15
N ALA A 152 -12.47 -4.58 10.36
CA ALA A 152 -13.34 -4.33 11.52
C ALA A 152 -13.94 -2.91 11.51
N TYR A 153 -13.25 -1.94 10.90
CA TYR A 153 -13.65 -0.54 10.81
C TYR A 153 -13.66 -0.07 9.35
N GLY A 154 -14.70 -0.46 8.61
CA GLY A 154 -14.87 -0.07 7.20
C GLY A 154 -15.13 1.43 6.98
N GLY A 155 -15.39 2.21 8.03
CA GLY A 155 -15.67 3.65 7.92
C GLY A 155 -14.51 4.47 7.33
N VAL A 156 -13.27 3.99 7.45
CA VAL A 156 -12.09 4.65 6.87
C VAL A 156 -12.00 4.48 5.34
N THR A 157 -12.71 3.51 4.75
CA THR A 157 -12.65 3.25 3.29
C THR A 157 -13.02 4.49 2.49
N ALA A 158 -14.05 5.25 2.90
CA ALA A 158 -14.44 6.47 2.23
C ALA A 158 -13.32 7.53 2.21
N ALA A 159 -12.58 7.65 3.32
CA ALA A 159 -11.41 8.54 3.38
C ALA A 159 -10.30 8.08 2.45
N PHE A 160 -10.00 6.78 2.42
CA PHE A 160 -8.98 6.24 1.52
C PHE A 160 -9.38 6.42 0.04
N CYS A 161 -10.64 6.17 -0.33
CA CYS A 161 -11.12 6.42 -1.70
C CYS A 161 -11.05 7.91 -2.07
N ALA A 162 -11.46 8.81 -1.17
CA ALA A 162 -11.40 10.25 -1.41
C ALA A 162 -9.96 10.75 -1.62
N LEU A 163 -9.02 10.22 -0.83
CA LEU A 163 -7.59 10.52 -0.99
C LEU A 163 -7.01 9.91 -2.27
N ALA A 164 -7.45 8.72 -2.66
CA ALA A 164 -7.03 8.10 -3.93
C ALA A 164 -7.49 8.93 -5.14
N ALA A 165 -8.72 9.46 -5.08
CA ALA A 165 -9.29 10.28 -6.14
C ALA A 165 -8.69 11.69 -6.18
N ARG A 166 -8.40 12.28 -5.00
CA ARG A 166 -7.88 13.64 -4.87
C ARG A 166 -6.88 13.72 -3.72
N PRO A 167 -5.60 13.41 -3.97
CA PRO A 167 -4.56 13.57 -2.98
C PRO A 167 -4.24 15.07 -2.83
N SER A 168 -4.68 15.68 -1.74
CA SER A 168 -4.34 17.07 -1.41
C SER A 168 -4.32 17.29 0.12
N PRO A 169 -3.58 18.29 0.63
CA PRO A 169 -3.58 18.63 2.06
C PRO A 169 -4.99 18.91 2.59
N GLU A 170 -5.86 19.54 1.80
CA GLU A 170 -7.25 19.82 2.17
C GLU A 170 -8.06 18.54 2.27
N SER A 171 -7.87 17.60 1.34
CA SER A 171 -8.52 16.29 1.36
C SER A 171 -8.09 15.47 2.57
N ILE A 172 -6.82 15.53 2.94
CA ILE A 172 -6.29 14.92 4.17
C ILE A 172 -7.01 15.52 5.37
N GLU A 173 -6.99 16.85 5.53
CA GLU A 173 -7.59 17.57 6.65
C GLU A 173 -9.09 17.26 6.81
N GLU A 174 -9.84 17.26 5.71
CA GLU A 174 -11.26 16.90 5.65
C GLU A 174 -11.51 15.50 6.23
N HIS A 175 -10.62 14.54 5.96
CA HIS A 175 -10.76 13.15 6.36
C HIS A 175 -9.98 12.77 7.63
N MET A 176 -9.28 13.71 8.28
CA MET A 176 -8.45 13.44 9.46
C MET A 176 -9.21 12.81 10.62
N GLY A 177 -10.52 13.06 10.74
CA GLY A 177 -11.36 12.40 11.74
C GLY A 177 -11.41 10.88 11.55
N LEU A 178 -11.63 10.42 10.32
CA LEU A 178 -11.69 9.00 9.97
C LEU A 178 -10.31 8.34 10.04
N LEU A 179 -9.28 9.03 9.52
CA LEU A 179 -7.89 8.56 9.57
C LEU A 179 -7.39 8.44 11.02
N GLY A 180 -7.67 9.45 11.85
CA GLY A 180 -7.30 9.48 13.25
C GLY A 180 -8.00 8.40 14.06
N HIS A 181 -9.30 8.17 13.82
CA HIS A 181 -10.03 7.09 14.49
C HIS A 181 -9.54 5.70 14.06
N PHE A 182 -9.21 5.51 12.79
CA PHE A 182 -8.58 4.27 12.33
C PHE A 182 -7.26 4.00 13.07
N ILE A 183 -6.39 5.01 13.23
CA ILE A 183 -5.16 4.87 14.01
C ILE A 183 -5.47 4.58 15.48
N ASP A 184 -6.49 5.21 16.06
CA ASP A 184 -6.86 4.94 17.44
C ASP A 184 -7.28 3.48 17.65
N VAL A 185 -8.21 2.98 16.82
CA VAL A 185 -8.67 1.58 16.86
C VAL A 185 -7.51 0.60 16.61
N LEU A 186 -6.54 0.99 15.77
CA LEU A 186 -5.31 0.22 15.54
C LEU A 186 -4.48 0.01 16.82
N TYR A 187 -4.47 0.98 17.74
CA TYR A 187 -3.72 0.90 19.01
C TYR A 187 -4.58 0.47 20.21
N ASN A 188 -5.89 0.64 20.11
CA ASN A 188 -6.89 0.30 21.10
C ASN A 188 -8.23 -0.04 20.44
N ARG A 189 -8.47 -1.34 20.18
CA ARG A 189 -9.64 -1.83 19.43
C ARG A 189 -11.00 -1.45 20.00
N ILE A 190 -11.07 -1.11 21.29
CA ILE A 190 -12.31 -0.74 22.00
C ILE A 190 -12.45 0.77 22.20
N SER A 191 -11.58 1.57 21.56
CA SER A 191 -11.59 3.01 21.75
C SER A 191 -12.81 3.67 21.12
N ASP A 192 -13.38 4.62 21.86
CA ASP A 192 -14.47 5.50 21.43
C ASP A 192 -13.98 6.92 21.12
N GLN A 193 -12.65 7.15 21.17
CA GLN A 193 -12.09 8.47 21.00
C GLN A 193 -12.14 8.90 19.52
N LYS A 194 -12.60 10.12 19.30
CA LYS A 194 -12.68 10.76 17.98
C LYS A 194 -11.45 11.62 17.66
N CYS A 195 -10.60 11.86 18.66
CA CYS A 195 -9.42 12.68 18.54
C CYS A 195 -8.17 11.88 18.89
N LEU A 196 -7.24 11.77 17.93
CA LEU A 196 -6.01 11.01 18.05
C LEU A 196 -5.16 11.44 19.27
N ASN A 197 -5.10 12.74 19.57
CA ASN A 197 -4.36 13.24 20.72
C ASN A 197 -5.04 12.87 22.06
N GLN A 198 -6.38 12.80 22.09
CA GLN A 198 -7.13 12.35 23.28
C GLN A 198 -6.93 10.84 23.50
N ALA A 199 -7.01 10.04 22.43
CA ALA A 199 -6.66 8.63 22.44
C ALA A 199 -5.24 8.39 22.98
N ARG A 200 -4.25 9.11 22.44
CA ARG A 200 -2.86 9.03 22.93
C ARG A 200 -2.77 9.39 24.41
N LYS A 201 -3.42 10.47 24.85
CA LYS A 201 -3.43 10.89 26.26
C LYS A 201 -4.04 9.84 27.18
N GLN A 202 -5.14 9.21 26.78
CA GLN A 202 -5.79 8.14 27.53
C GLN A 202 -4.90 6.90 27.63
N LEU A 203 -4.18 6.55 26.57
CA LEU A 203 -3.28 5.40 26.57
C LEU A 203 -2.02 5.63 27.42
N ILE A 204 -1.55 6.87 27.55
CA ILE A 204 -0.42 7.24 28.43
C ILE A 204 -0.76 7.00 29.91
N THR A 205 -2.02 7.20 30.32
CA THR A 205 -2.43 7.02 31.71
C THR A 205 -2.66 5.56 32.10
N GLN A 206 -2.65 4.64 31.14
CA GLN A 206 -2.79 3.20 31.39
C GLN A 206 -1.45 2.58 31.81
N LYS A 207 -1.45 1.85 32.93
CA LYS A 207 -0.25 1.21 33.47
C LYS A 207 0.29 0.15 32.50
N GLY A 208 1.60 0.16 32.25
CA GLY A 208 2.31 -0.89 31.49
C GLY A 208 2.41 -0.70 29.98
N ARG A 209 2.00 0.46 29.43
CA ARG A 209 2.22 0.81 28.01
C ARG A 209 3.65 1.33 27.80
N SER A 210 4.38 0.72 26.87
CA SER A 210 5.63 1.29 26.34
C SER A 210 5.32 2.45 25.39
N LEU A 211 6.34 3.26 25.05
CA LEU A 211 6.20 4.35 24.08
C LEU A 211 5.74 3.84 22.70
N ASP A 212 6.22 2.67 22.27
CA ASP A 212 5.80 2.01 21.03
C ASP A 212 4.33 1.52 21.08
N GLY A 213 3.76 1.43 22.28
CA GLY A 213 2.36 1.07 22.50
C GLY A 213 1.38 2.23 22.34
N LEU A 214 1.86 3.43 21.97
CA LEU A 214 1.08 4.66 21.86
C LEU A 214 0.89 5.09 20.39
N PRO A 215 -0.31 5.51 19.99
CA PRO A 215 -0.55 6.02 18.64
C PRO A 215 0.23 7.32 18.41
N PRO A 216 0.64 7.64 17.17
CA PRO A 216 1.33 8.89 16.87
C PRO A 216 0.52 10.12 17.28
N THR A 217 1.20 11.26 17.45
CA THR A 217 0.50 12.54 17.61
C THR A 217 -0.06 13.01 16.28
N ARG A 218 -1.08 13.86 16.29
CA ARG A 218 -1.57 14.52 15.07
C ARG A 218 -0.45 15.30 14.35
N ALA A 219 0.47 15.91 15.10
CA ALA A 219 1.60 16.62 14.54
C ALA A 219 2.55 15.69 13.76
N ALA A 220 2.86 14.51 14.31
CA ALA A 220 3.69 13.51 13.64
C ALA A 220 3.00 12.89 12.40
N LEU A 221 1.67 12.89 12.36
CA LEU A 221 0.92 12.45 11.18
C LEU A 221 0.95 13.48 10.04
N ASN A 222 1.09 14.76 10.38
CA ASN A 222 1.13 15.86 9.41
C ASN A 222 2.56 16.25 8.99
N SER A 223 3.59 15.79 9.70
CA SER A 223 4.98 16.11 9.36
C SER A 223 5.40 15.44 8.06
N THR A 224 5.91 16.23 7.11
CA THR A 224 6.56 15.68 5.91
C THR A 224 7.93 15.08 6.28
N PRO A 225 8.45 14.09 5.53
CA PRO A 225 9.74 13.46 5.83
C PRO A 225 10.93 14.43 5.96
N ASN A 226 10.81 15.66 5.47
CA ASN A 226 11.85 16.69 5.52
C ASN A 226 11.82 17.58 6.79
N GLU A 227 10.89 17.36 7.72
CA GLU A 227 10.75 18.18 8.94
C GLU A 227 11.02 17.43 10.24
N LEU A 228 11.84 16.37 10.24
CA LEU A 228 12.46 15.95 11.50
C LEU A 228 13.53 16.98 11.91
N PRO A 229 13.51 17.47 13.17
CA PRO A 229 14.50 18.44 13.63
C PRO A 229 15.89 17.83 13.50
N THR A 230 16.69 18.41 12.60
CA THR A 230 18.12 18.18 12.55
C THR A 230 18.70 18.67 13.87
N LYS A 231 19.26 17.73 14.62
CA LYS A 231 20.08 17.91 15.83
C LYS A 231 19.29 18.37 17.06
N LEU A 232 19.21 17.46 18.01
CA LEU A 232 19.38 17.82 19.42
C LEU A 232 20.71 18.58 19.49
N ASP A 233 20.67 19.90 19.64
CA ASP A 233 21.84 20.71 19.94
C ASP A 233 22.38 20.28 21.31
N THR A 234 23.28 19.30 21.29
CA THR A 234 24.24 19.08 22.35
C THR A 234 25.25 20.22 22.27
N ALA A 235 25.06 21.27 23.08
CA ALA A 235 26.11 21.93 23.86
C ALA A 235 25.65 23.32 24.33
N ASP A 236 25.50 23.49 25.64
CA ASP A 236 26.26 24.55 26.30
C ASP A 236 26.70 24.08 27.70
N PRO A 237 27.97 23.72 27.87
CA PRO A 237 28.64 23.80 29.16
C PRO A 237 29.63 24.97 29.11
N ARG A 238 29.22 26.12 29.65
CA ARG A 238 30.12 27.12 30.24
C ARG A 238 29.44 27.83 31.41
#